data_AF-A0A3B4EDX7-F1
#
_entry.id   AF-A0A3B4EDX7-F1
#
_cell.length_a   1.000
_cell.length_b   1.000
_cell.length_c   1.000
_cell.angle_alpha   90.00
_cell.angle_beta   90.00
_cell.angle_gamma   90.00
#
_symmetry.space_group_name_H-M   'P 1'
#
loop_
_entity.id
_entity.type
_entity.pdbx_description
1 polymer ?
#
loop_
_entity_poly.entity_id
_entity_poly.type
_entity_poly.pdbx_seq_one_letter_code
_entity_poly.pdbx_strand_id
1 'polypeptide(L)'
;MAGNIKDKEAFQRLNFLYQAAHCVLAHNPENVELARFYCFTQKTIAKRLVLRQDPSVKRTICKRCCSLLIPGVTSTVRQKRGPRRQRVTVIRCLSCGLTRRFPNNPKHQLWVDQPEAQLENQPQPETQSPSSKAAVQSNKPHESSSLDSSTQNPAT
;
A
#
# COMPACT_ATOMS: atom_id res chain seq x y z
N MET A 1 6.76 4.97 15.05
CA MET A 1 7.93 4.60 14.19
C MET A 1 7.42 3.90 12.95
N ALA A 2 8.15 3.89 11.83
CA ALA A 2 7.74 3.12 10.65
C ALA A 2 7.85 1.61 10.94
N GLY A 3 6.76 0.86 10.74
CA GLY A 3 6.72 -0.59 10.98
C GLY A 3 7.63 -1.37 10.04
N ASN A 4 7.83 -2.67 10.33
CA ASN A 4 8.67 -3.55 9.52
C ASN A 4 7.99 -3.93 8.19
N ILE A 5 8.09 -3.03 7.21
CA ILE A 5 7.55 -3.20 5.86
C ILE A 5 8.36 -4.28 5.13
N LYS A 6 7.70 -5.39 4.78
CA LYS A 6 8.29 -6.43 3.90
C LYS A 6 8.71 -5.82 2.56
N ASP A 7 9.83 -6.27 2.03
CA ASP A 7 10.42 -5.79 0.77
C ASP A 7 10.75 -4.29 0.71
N LYS A 8 10.95 -3.63 1.87
CA LYS A 8 11.27 -2.19 2.01
C LYS A 8 12.32 -1.69 1.02
N GLU A 9 13.45 -2.37 0.88
CA GLU A 9 14.53 -2.00 -0.04
C GLU A 9 14.10 -2.05 -1.50
N ALA A 10 13.28 -3.04 -1.87
CA ALA A 10 12.74 -3.16 -3.21
C ALA A 10 11.75 -2.02 -3.50
N PHE A 11 10.89 -1.66 -2.55
CA PHE A 11 10.02 -0.49 -2.68
C PHE A 11 10.82 0.83 -2.77
N GLN A 12 11.89 0.99 -1.99
CA GLN A 12 12.81 2.14 -2.11
C GLN A 12 13.46 2.20 -3.51
N ARG A 13 13.95 1.07 -4.04
CA ARG A 13 14.51 0.98 -5.40
C ARG A 13 13.47 1.27 -6.50
N LEU A 14 12.23 0.81 -6.31
CA LEU A 14 11.12 1.11 -7.22
C LEU A 14 10.71 2.59 -7.19
N ASN A 15 10.81 3.25 -6.04
CA ASN A 15 10.56 4.68 -5.89
C ASN A 15 11.70 5.51 -6.52
N PHE A 16 12.96 5.18 -6.24
CA PHE A 16 14.12 5.86 -6.83
C PHE A 16 14.06 5.89 -8.36
N LEU A 17 13.80 4.74 -9.00
CA LEU A 17 13.68 4.66 -10.47
C LEU A 17 12.50 5.48 -11.02
N TYR A 18 11.42 5.63 -10.26
CA TYR A 18 10.28 6.47 -10.64
C TYR A 18 10.63 7.96 -10.55
N GLN A 19 11.24 8.39 -9.44
CA GLN A 19 11.68 9.76 -9.23
C GLN A 19 12.75 10.16 -10.25
N ALA A 20 13.70 9.27 -10.57
CA ALA A 20 14.70 9.49 -11.62
C ALA A 20 14.06 9.69 -13.01
N ALA A 21 13.00 8.94 -13.35
CA ALA A 21 12.29 9.10 -14.62
C ALA A 21 11.56 10.46 -14.74
N HIS A 22 11.00 10.99 -13.65
CA HIS A 22 10.49 12.37 -13.60
C HIS A 22 11.61 13.40 -13.69
N CYS A 23 12.69 13.19 -12.91
CA CYS A 23 13.84 14.10 -12.84
C CYS A 23 14.48 14.32 -14.21
N VAL A 24 14.70 13.26 -15.00
CA VAL A 24 15.23 13.36 -16.37
C VAL A 24 14.35 14.24 -17.25
N LEU A 25 13.04 13.99 -17.28
CA LEU A 25 12.10 14.77 -18.12
C LEU A 25 11.89 16.21 -17.64
N ALA A 26 12.16 16.50 -16.37
CA ALA A 26 12.12 17.86 -15.83
C ALA A 26 13.35 18.69 -16.21
N HIS A 27 14.54 18.07 -16.32
CA HIS A 27 15.77 18.75 -16.72
C HIS A 27 15.96 18.79 -18.24
N ASN A 28 15.58 17.73 -18.96
CA ASN A 28 15.58 17.69 -20.42
C ASN A 28 14.40 16.83 -20.93
N PRO A 29 13.37 17.44 -21.53
CA PRO A 29 12.17 16.72 -21.98
C PRO A 29 12.40 15.85 -23.23
N GLU A 30 13.51 16.03 -23.96
CA GLU A 30 13.87 15.24 -25.14
C GLU A 30 14.47 13.87 -24.77
N ASN A 31 15.03 13.72 -23.56
CA ASN A 31 15.64 12.49 -23.03
C ASN A 31 14.62 11.40 -22.63
N VAL A 32 13.57 11.24 -23.44
CA VAL A 32 12.41 10.36 -23.17
C VAL A 32 12.82 8.89 -23.06
N GLU A 33 13.81 8.42 -23.82
CA GLU A 33 14.26 7.03 -23.78
C GLU A 33 15.01 6.66 -22.49
N LEU A 34 15.73 7.60 -21.85
CA LEU A 34 16.32 7.37 -20.52
C LEU A 34 15.24 7.23 -19.44
N ALA A 35 14.23 8.10 -19.47
CA ALA A 35 13.07 7.99 -18.57
C ALA A 35 12.29 6.67 -18.80
N ARG A 36 12.17 6.21 -20.06
CA ARG A 36 11.59 4.90 -20.41
C ARG A 36 12.42 3.73 -19.90
N PHE A 37 13.75 3.82 -19.97
CA PHE A 37 14.66 2.81 -19.42
C PHE A 37 14.47 2.65 -17.90
N TYR A 38 14.37 3.75 -17.14
CA TYR A 38 14.09 3.70 -15.71
C TYR A 38 12.71 3.09 -15.40
N CYS A 39 11.64 3.53 -16.07
CA CYS A 39 10.30 2.94 -15.90
C CYS A 39 10.21 1.47 -16.36
N PHE A 40 10.96 1.06 -17.38
CA PHE A 40 11.09 -0.35 -17.80
C PHE A 40 11.81 -1.19 -16.75
N THR A 41 12.91 -0.67 -16.20
CA THR A 41 13.68 -1.32 -15.12
C THR A 41 12.81 -1.47 -13.86
N GLN A 42 12.10 -0.41 -13.48
CA GLN A 42 11.14 -0.40 -12.37
C GLN A 42 10.05 -1.49 -12.57
N LYS A 43 9.40 -1.50 -13.73
CA LYS A 43 8.39 -2.52 -14.11
C LYS A 43 8.94 -3.94 -14.09
N THR A 44 10.21 -4.12 -14.47
CA THR A 44 10.88 -5.43 -14.51
C THR A 44 11.20 -5.93 -13.10
N ILE A 45 11.70 -5.07 -12.21
CA ILE A 45 11.92 -5.39 -10.79
C ILE A 45 10.59 -5.75 -10.12
N ALA A 46 9.56 -4.91 -10.29
CA ALA A 46 8.23 -5.16 -9.73
C ALA A 46 7.60 -6.48 -10.23
N LYS A 47 7.81 -6.84 -11.52
CA LYS A 47 7.37 -8.14 -12.05
C LYS A 47 8.15 -9.31 -11.43
N ARG A 48 9.48 -9.22 -11.32
CA ARG A 48 10.34 -10.30 -10.80
C ARG A 48 10.08 -10.58 -9.32
N LEU A 49 9.88 -9.53 -8.53
CA LEU A 49 9.62 -9.62 -7.08
C LEU A 49 8.12 -9.71 -6.74
N VAL A 50 7.24 -9.85 -7.74
CA VAL A 50 5.76 -9.97 -7.59
C VAL A 50 5.12 -8.78 -6.83
N LEU A 51 5.80 -7.63 -6.78
CA LEU A 51 5.39 -6.48 -5.98
C LEU A 51 4.19 -5.73 -6.58
N ARG A 52 3.16 -5.52 -5.75
CA ARG A 52 1.97 -4.73 -6.12
C ARG A 52 2.29 -3.24 -6.06
N GLN A 53 2.53 -2.64 -7.22
CA GLN A 53 2.60 -1.18 -7.36
C GLN A 53 1.22 -0.52 -7.23
N ASP A 54 1.19 0.62 -6.55
CA ASP A 54 0.01 1.45 -6.35
C ASP A 54 -0.67 1.88 -7.67
N PRO A 55 -2.01 1.92 -7.76
CA PRO A 55 -2.73 2.34 -8.95
C PRO A 55 -2.41 3.75 -9.47
N SER A 56 -2.06 4.73 -8.62
CA SER A 56 -1.68 6.08 -9.06
C SER A 56 -0.40 6.06 -9.89
N VAL A 57 0.69 5.52 -9.34
CA VAL A 57 1.98 5.30 -10.02
C VAL A 57 1.77 4.45 -11.27
N LYS A 58 1.03 3.34 -11.15
CA LYS A 58 0.72 2.42 -12.26
C LYS A 58 -0.23 3.01 -13.31
N ARG A 59 -0.87 4.16 -13.07
CA ARG A 59 -1.65 4.93 -14.06
C ARG A 59 -0.75 5.85 -14.89
N THR A 60 0.31 6.41 -14.30
CA THR A 60 1.27 7.31 -14.99
C THR A 60 2.23 6.58 -15.95
N ILE A 61 2.32 5.24 -15.94
CA ILE A 61 3.25 4.50 -16.82
C ILE A 61 2.51 3.80 -17.97
N CYS A 62 3.08 3.84 -19.18
CA CYS A 62 2.55 3.17 -20.36
C CYS A 62 2.74 1.64 -20.32
N LYS A 63 1.65 0.86 -20.37
CA LYS A 63 1.71 -0.62 -20.29
C LYS A 63 2.61 -1.25 -21.38
N ARG A 64 2.63 -0.67 -22.60
CA ARG A 64 3.40 -1.17 -23.76
C ARG A 64 4.88 -0.75 -23.69
N CYS A 65 5.18 0.49 -24.04
CA CYS A 65 6.56 1.00 -24.17
C CYS A 65 7.20 1.56 -22.88
N CYS A 66 6.53 1.42 -21.72
CA CYS A 66 7.03 1.89 -20.42
C CYS A 66 7.28 3.40 -20.29
N SER A 67 6.91 4.22 -21.29
CA SER A 67 6.92 5.68 -21.17
C SER A 67 6.16 6.16 -19.95
N LEU A 68 6.78 7.07 -19.20
CA LEU A 68 6.06 7.96 -18.29
C LEU A 68 5.05 8.78 -19.10
N LEU A 69 3.87 9.03 -18.55
CA LEU A 69 2.72 9.68 -19.17
C LEU A 69 2.45 11.03 -18.51
N ILE A 70 3.32 11.99 -18.78
CA ILE A 70 3.14 13.39 -18.39
C ILE A 70 2.08 14.00 -19.34
N PRO A 71 1.01 14.62 -18.84
CA PRO A 71 0.04 15.32 -19.67
C PRO A 71 0.70 16.48 -20.43
N GLY A 72 0.42 16.62 -21.73
CA GLY A 72 0.98 17.68 -22.57
C GLY A 72 2.35 17.32 -23.18
N VAL A 73 3.25 16.71 -22.40
CA VAL A 73 4.62 16.38 -22.85
C VAL A 73 4.67 15.01 -23.56
N THR A 74 4.47 13.90 -22.83
CA THR A 74 4.60 12.54 -23.38
C THR A 74 3.25 11.85 -23.63
N SER A 75 2.15 12.47 -23.20
CA SER A 75 0.80 11.92 -23.31
C SER A 75 -0.27 13.00 -23.51
N THR A 76 -1.34 12.64 -24.20
CA THR A 76 -2.56 13.46 -24.29
C THR A 76 -3.64 12.91 -23.36
N VAL A 77 -4.13 13.76 -22.46
CA VAL A 77 -5.30 13.49 -21.62
C VAL A 77 -6.50 14.22 -22.20
N ARG A 78 -7.65 13.54 -22.32
CA ARG A 78 -8.92 14.11 -22.79
C ARG A 78 -10.09 13.51 -22.01
N GLN A 79 -11.00 14.35 -21.54
CA GLN A 79 -12.31 13.88 -21.06
C GLN A 79 -13.21 13.58 -22.27
N LYS A 80 -13.88 12.43 -22.27
CA LYS A 80 -14.87 12.06 -23.30
C LYS A 80 -16.14 11.51 -22.65
N ARG A 81 -17.28 11.63 -23.35
CA ARG A 81 -18.49 10.86 -23.04
C ARG A 81 -18.37 9.49 -23.70
N GLY A 82 -18.50 8.43 -22.92
CA GLY A 82 -18.54 7.05 -23.39
C GLY A 82 -19.98 6.54 -23.56
N PRO A 83 -20.17 5.22 -23.76
CA PRO A 83 -21.47 4.59 -23.74
C PRO A 83 -22.28 4.92 -22.48
N ARG A 84 -23.62 4.88 -22.59
CA ARG A 84 -24.54 5.17 -21.47
C ARG A 84 -24.28 6.53 -20.79
N ARG A 85 -23.82 7.54 -21.55
CA ARG A 85 -23.47 8.92 -21.11
C ARG A 85 -22.38 9.01 -20.02
N GLN A 86 -21.66 7.93 -19.72
CA GLN A 86 -20.61 7.92 -18.68
C GLN A 86 -19.45 8.85 -19.06
N ARG A 87 -18.89 9.59 -18.10
CA ARG A 87 -17.66 10.39 -18.31
C ARG A 87 -16.45 9.45 -18.23
N VAL A 88 -15.49 9.61 -19.13
CA VAL A 88 -14.30 8.76 -19.25
C VAL A 88 -13.06 9.62 -19.47
N THR A 89 -12.06 9.48 -18.59
CA THR A 89 -10.72 10.04 -18.78
C THR A 89 -9.97 9.14 -19.76
N VAL A 90 -9.59 9.68 -20.92
CA VAL A 90 -8.82 8.98 -21.95
C VAL A 90 -7.39 9.50 -21.95
N ILE A 91 -6.40 8.61 -21.77
CA ILE A 91 -4.96 8.94 -21.79
C ILE A 91 -4.31 8.19 -22.95
N ARG A 92 -3.73 8.91 -23.91
CA ARG A 92 -2.98 8.34 -25.06
C ARG A 92 -1.50 8.67 -24.94
N CYS A 93 -0.66 7.64 -24.93
CA CYS A 93 0.79 7.77 -25.04
C CYS A 93 1.16 8.32 -26.42
N LEU A 94 1.96 9.40 -26.50
CA LEU A 94 2.32 9.99 -27.80
C LEU A 94 3.32 9.11 -28.57
N SER A 95 4.41 8.68 -27.93
CA SER A 95 5.46 7.87 -28.56
C SER A 95 5.10 6.39 -28.83
N CYS A 96 3.84 5.98 -28.67
CA CYS A 96 3.40 4.63 -29.11
C CYS A 96 1.90 4.49 -29.46
N GLY A 97 1.08 5.52 -29.23
CA GLY A 97 -0.35 5.53 -29.51
C GLY A 97 -1.24 4.69 -28.58
N LEU A 98 -0.68 3.89 -27.66
CA LEU A 98 -1.48 3.11 -26.70
C LEU A 98 -2.38 4.03 -25.90
N THR A 99 -3.66 3.71 -25.88
CA THR A 99 -4.70 4.51 -25.23
C THR A 99 -5.30 3.75 -24.05
N ARG A 100 -5.24 4.33 -22.85
CA ARG A 100 -5.91 3.85 -21.64
C ARG A 100 -7.19 4.66 -21.41
N ARG A 101 -8.21 4.05 -20.81
CA ARG A 101 -9.49 4.65 -20.47
C ARG A 101 -9.75 4.39 -18.99
N PHE A 102 -10.20 5.40 -18.26
CA PHE A 102 -10.57 5.30 -16.86
C PHE A 102 -11.98 5.91 -16.66
N PRO A 103 -12.89 5.23 -15.96
CA PRO A 103 -14.19 5.82 -15.65
C PRO A 103 -14.00 7.05 -14.77
N ASN A 104 -14.70 8.15 -15.09
CA ASN A 104 -14.70 9.39 -14.32
C ASN A 104 -16.08 9.53 -13.67
N ASN A 105 -16.32 8.69 -12.66
CA ASN A 105 -17.58 8.62 -11.91
C ASN A 105 -17.27 8.91 -10.43
N PRO A 106 -17.88 9.90 -9.78
CA PRO A 106 -17.63 10.18 -8.36
C PRO A 106 -18.04 9.03 -7.44
N LYS A 107 -18.91 8.11 -7.89
CA LYS A 107 -19.26 6.87 -7.17
C LYS A 107 -18.30 5.70 -7.41
N HIS A 108 -17.12 5.92 -8.01
CA HIS A 108 -16.13 4.88 -8.28
C HIS A 108 -14.81 5.16 -7.56
N GLN A 109 -14.56 4.37 -6.52
CA GLN A 109 -13.40 4.40 -5.64
C GLN A 109 -12.57 3.11 -5.88
N LEU A 110 -11.24 3.16 -5.72
CA LEU A 110 -10.43 1.94 -5.70
C LEU A 110 -10.33 1.38 -4.28
N TRP A 111 -10.00 0.10 -4.16
CA TRP A 111 -9.69 -0.53 -2.87
C TRP A 111 -8.67 0.26 -2.04
N VAL A 112 -7.58 0.73 -2.66
CA VAL A 112 -6.52 1.51 -1.96
C VAL A 112 -7.02 2.89 -1.51
N ASP A 113 -8.08 3.40 -2.12
CA ASP A 113 -8.69 4.69 -1.77
C ASP A 113 -9.75 4.52 -0.64
N GLN A 114 -10.09 3.29 -0.21
CA GLN A 114 -11.09 3.01 0.83
C GLN A 114 -10.47 3.09 2.24
N PRO A 115 -11.20 3.60 3.25
CA PRO A 115 -10.63 3.84 4.59
C PRO A 115 -10.09 2.56 5.23
N GLU A 116 -10.79 1.43 5.11
CA GLU A 116 -10.40 0.11 5.61
C GLU A 116 -9.04 -0.40 5.08
N ALA A 117 -8.62 0.08 3.91
CA ALA A 117 -7.36 -0.30 3.26
C ALA A 117 -6.19 0.64 3.63
N GLN A 118 -6.45 1.75 4.31
CA GLN A 118 -5.42 2.70 4.74
C GLN A 118 -4.83 2.24 6.08
N LEU A 119 -3.50 2.15 6.15
CA LEU A 119 -2.76 1.67 7.33
C LEU A 119 -3.04 2.47 8.61
N GLU A 120 -3.45 3.73 8.49
CA GLU A 120 -3.79 4.63 9.60
C GLU A 120 -5.14 4.30 10.26
N ASN A 121 -6.08 3.71 9.51
CA ASN A 121 -7.39 3.30 10.02
C ASN A 121 -7.44 1.83 10.44
N GLN A 122 -6.37 1.05 10.20
CA GLN A 122 -6.33 -0.35 10.62
C GLN A 122 -6.09 -0.43 12.14
N PRO A 123 -6.81 -1.30 12.87
CA PRO A 123 -6.58 -1.48 14.29
C PRO A 123 -5.13 -1.93 14.52
N GLN A 124 -4.41 -1.22 15.39
CA GLN A 124 -3.02 -1.57 15.69
C GLN A 124 -2.98 -2.97 16.33
N PRO A 125 -2.08 -3.86 15.91
CA PRO A 125 -1.94 -5.17 16.55
C PRO A 125 -1.47 -4.97 17.98
N GLU A 126 -2.29 -5.39 18.95
CA GLU A 126 -1.96 -5.37 20.36
C GLU A 126 -0.62 -6.06 20.60
N THR A 127 0.39 -5.28 20.95
CA THR A 127 1.76 -5.75 21.04
C THR A 127 1.95 -6.43 22.39
N GLN A 128 1.65 -7.73 22.45
CA GLN A 128 1.94 -8.58 23.61
C GLN A 128 3.43 -8.53 23.91
N SER A 129 3.80 -7.77 24.94
CA SER A 129 5.18 -7.53 25.35
C SER A 129 5.72 -8.71 26.16
N PRO A 130 6.78 -9.40 25.70
CA PRO A 130 7.39 -10.47 26.48
C PRO A 130 8.27 -9.87 27.57
N SER A 131 7.73 -9.72 28.79
CA SER A 131 8.51 -9.32 29.96
C SER A 131 8.47 -10.37 31.08
N SER A 132 9.63 -10.99 31.26
CA SER A 132 10.22 -11.27 32.58
C SER A 132 9.39 -12.07 33.59
N LYS A 133 9.60 -13.39 33.62
CA LYS A 133 9.52 -14.15 34.88
C LYS A 133 10.64 -13.66 35.81
N ALA A 134 10.32 -12.77 36.76
CA ALA A 134 11.15 -12.52 37.93
C ALA A 134 10.64 -13.40 39.09
N ALA A 135 11.53 -14.12 39.77
CA ALA A 135 11.14 -15.02 40.84
C ALA A 135 10.97 -14.27 42.17
N VAL A 136 9.86 -14.53 42.86
CA VAL A 136 9.72 -14.34 44.31
C VAL A 136 9.30 -15.68 44.88
N GLN A 137 10.08 -16.20 45.82
CA GLN A 137 9.77 -17.44 46.53
C GLN A 137 8.85 -17.16 47.72
N SER A 138 7.85 -18.01 47.91
CA SER A 138 7.06 -18.09 49.15
C SER A 138 6.75 -19.56 49.42
N ASN A 139 7.34 -20.12 50.48
CA ASN A 139 7.21 -21.54 50.79
C ASN A 139 5.82 -21.90 51.32
N LYS A 140 5.31 -23.07 50.93
CA LYS A 140 4.24 -23.77 51.66
C LYS A 140 4.86 -24.62 52.77
N PRO A 141 4.22 -24.65 53.95
CA PRO A 141 4.16 -25.86 54.77
C PRO A 141 2.83 -26.62 54.66
N HIS A 142 2.87 -27.89 55.03
CA HIS A 142 1.78 -28.70 55.60
C HIS A 142 1.43 -28.16 57.02
N GLU A 143 0.34 -28.47 57.74
CA GLU A 143 -0.83 -29.38 57.60
C GLU A 143 -2.00 -28.83 58.49
N SER A 144 -3.05 -29.51 59.00
CA SER A 144 -3.43 -30.93 59.11
C SER A 144 -4.92 -31.22 58.80
N SER A 145 -5.76 -31.44 59.83
CA SER A 145 -7.07 -32.10 59.75
C SER A 145 -8.04 -31.71 60.89
N SER A 146 -9.31 -31.43 60.57
CA SER A 146 -10.55 -31.69 61.36
C SER A 146 -11.74 -31.10 60.58
N LEU A 147 -12.89 -31.74 60.32
CA LEU A 147 -13.88 -32.53 61.10
C LEU A 147 -14.81 -31.68 61.99
N ASP A 148 -16.10 -31.70 61.59
CA ASP A 148 -17.32 -31.36 62.36
C ASP A 148 -17.49 -29.92 62.90
N SER A 149 -18.69 -29.40 63.18
CA SER A 149 -20.07 -29.88 62.95
C SER A 149 -21.08 -28.71 62.84
N SER A 150 -22.37 -29.02 62.67
CA SER A 150 -23.53 -28.11 62.62
C SER A 150 -23.78 -27.24 63.86
N THR A 151 -24.46 -26.09 63.69
CA THR A 151 -25.57 -25.57 64.57
C THR A 151 -26.35 -24.45 63.83
N GLN A 152 -27.52 -24.07 64.35
CA GLN A 152 -28.57 -23.27 63.70
C GLN A 152 -28.58 -21.77 64.09
N ASN A 153 -29.40 -21.00 63.34
CA ASN A 153 -30.15 -19.74 63.60
C ASN A 153 -30.37 -19.29 65.07
N PRO A 154 -30.86 -18.05 65.37
CA PRO A 154 -31.41 -17.00 64.47
C PRO A 154 -30.90 -15.55 64.75
N ALA A 155 -31.43 -14.54 64.02
CA ALA A 155 -32.10 -13.35 64.61
C ALA A 155 -32.19 -12.13 63.64
N THR A 156 -33.26 -12.03 62.85
CA THR A 156 -34.14 -10.83 62.77
C THR A 156 -35.45 -11.17 62.04
#